data_AF-A0A7M7NHJ0-F1
#
_entry.id   AF-A0A7M7NHJ0-F1
#
_cell.length_a   1.000
_cell.length_b   1.000
_cell.length_c   1.000
_cell.angle_alpha   90.00
_cell.angle_beta   90.00
_cell.angle_gamma   90.00
#
_symmetry.space_group_name_H-M   'P 1'
#
loop_
_entity.id
_entity.type
_entity.pdbx_description
1 polymer ?
#
loop_
_entity_poly.entity_id
_entity_poly.type
_entity_poly.pdbx_seq_one_letter_code
_entity_poly.pdbx_strand_id
1 'polypeptide(L)'
;MLVFLIILLGSSTIQRTDALCPSGWESIGHGCYKYLGDAKFTYSEAVSRCSSIGGTLFVPNSNDELHAVTRARNPYPYWVGCTYEAMEGTFPCEDGTQLDVNSTWWATSWAPNTRPPNTTNSCLFYSYNYSGLVKVHCHLTGETLCEAKPKTTPNKSAGFFSIAKDNDGRPLIGHCLTDHVIKTVPAKTKLRCAAECIHEAGCKSINYKDGVCELNEETRASVLSSYFSQYDGCSYYELI
;
A
#
# COMPACT_ATOMS: atom_id res chain seq x y z
N MET A 1 -36.79 -25.21 -30.77
CA MET A 1 -35.54 -24.47 -31.07
C MET A 1 -35.24 -23.57 -29.87
N LEU A 2 -34.18 -23.87 -29.13
CA LEU A 2 -33.78 -23.19 -27.90
C LEU A 2 -33.24 -21.77 -28.18
N VAL A 3 -33.70 -20.78 -27.42
CA VAL A 3 -33.09 -19.44 -27.37
C VAL A 3 -32.00 -19.47 -26.31
N PHE A 4 -30.73 -19.37 -26.71
CA PHE A 4 -29.60 -19.27 -25.79
C PHE A 4 -29.50 -17.82 -25.27
N LEU A 5 -29.71 -17.63 -23.97
CA LEU A 5 -29.30 -16.40 -23.27
C LEU A 5 -27.76 -16.31 -23.29
N ILE A 6 -27.23 -15.29 -23.96
CA ILE A 6 -25.81 -14.92 -23.84
C ILE A 6 -25.67 -14.17 -22.52
N ILE A 7 -25.27 -14.88 -21.47
CA ILE A 7 -24.80 -14.26 -20.23
C ILE A 7 -23.42 -13.68 -20.56
N LEU A 8 -23.36 -12.36 -20.79
CA LEU A 8 -22.11 -11.62 -20.82
C LEU A 8 -21.49 -11.69 -19.42
N LEU A 9 -20.67 -12.72 -19.18
CA LEU A 9 -19.72 -12.74 -18.08
C LEU A 9 -18.72 -11.62 -18.37
N GLY A 10 -19.00 -10.43 -17.82
CA GLY A 10 -18.02 -9.37 -17.72
C GLY A 10 -16.82 -9.92 -16.98
N SER A 11 -15.79 -10.31 -17.74
CA SER A 11 -14.50 -10.67 -17.17
C SER A 11 -13.91 -9.39 -16.63
N SER A 12 -14.16 -9.12 -15.35
CA SER A 12 -13.40 -8.16 -14.57
C SER A 12 -11.98 -8.70 -14.49
N THR A 13 -11.19 -8.44 -15.53
CA THR A 13 -9.74 -8.49 -15.40
C THR A 13 -9.40 -7.42 -14.38
N ILE A 14 -9.18 -7.85 -13.13
CA ILE A 14 -8.46 -7.03 -12.16
C ILE A 14 -7.13 -6.77 -12.85
N GLN A 15 -6.99 -5.59 -13.44
CA GLN A 15 -5.74 -5.14 -14.01
C GLN A 15 -4.80 -5.03 -12.82
N ARG A 16 -3.96 -6.05 -12.65
CA ARG A 16 -2.91 -6.09 -11.65
C ARG A 16 -2.02 -4.90 -11.99
N THR A 17 -2.17 -3.80 -11.26
CA THR A 17 -1.26 -2.67 -11.38
C THR A 17 0.08 -3.16 -10.87
N ASP A 18 0.93 -3.59 -11.80
CA ASP A 18 2.33 -3.84 -11.49
C ASP A 18 2.86 -2.58 -10.81
N ALA A 19 3.46 -2.75 -9.63
CA ALA A 19 4.11 -1.67 -8.92
C ALA A 19 5.11 -0.95 -9.86
N LEU A 20 5.01 0.38 -9.96
CA LEU A 20 6.02 1.16 -10.69
C LEU A 20 7.29 1.21 -9.84
N CYS A 21 8.15 0.22 -10.05
CA CYS A 21 9.39 0.12 -9.30
C CYS A 21 10.42 1.16 -9.74
N PRO A 22 11.30 1.62 -8.81
CA PRO A 22 12.42 2.46 -9.20
C PRO A 22 13.29 1.76 -10.26
N SER A 23 14.02 2.54 -11.06
CA SER A 23 14.84 1.98 -12.14
C SER A 23 15.85 0.96 -11.58
N GLY A 24 15.90 -0.23 -12.20
CA GLY A 24 16.77 -1.32 -11.78
C GLY A 24 16.31 -2.07 -10.52
N TRP A 25 15.02 -1.95 -10.16
CA TRP A 25 14.33 -2.80 -9.19
C TRP A 25 13.32 -3.70 -9.91
N GLU A 26 13.18 -4.93 -9.45
CA GLU A 26 12.25 -5.92 -9.98
C GLU A 26 10.88 -5.78 -9.31
N SER A 27 9.82 -5.76 -10.12
CA SER A 27 8.44 -5.80 -9.63
C SER A 27 8.03 -7.25 -9.39
N ILE A 28 7.72 -7.58 -8.13
CA ILE A 28 7.15 -8.89 -7.77
C ILE A 28 5.85 -8.63 -7.00
N GLY A 29 4.72 -8.91 -7.66
CA GLY A 29 3.40 -8.58 -7.11
C GLY A 29 3.22 -7.06 -6.98
N HIS A 30 3.05 -6.57 -5.76
CA HIS A 30 2.90 -5.14 -5.46
C HIS A 30 4.15 -4.52 -4.83
N GLY A 31 5.24 -5.27 -4.69
CA GLY A 31 6.49 -4.82 -4.09
C GLY A 31 7.61 -4.64 -5.12
N CYS A 32 8.64 -3.91 -4.73
CA CYS A 32 9.83 -3.65 -5.53
C CYS A 32 11.06 -4.20 -4.84
N TYR A 33 11.82 -5.05 -5.54
CA TYR A 33 12.90 -5.81 -4.94
C TYR A 33 14.20 -5.65 -5.70
N LYS A 34 15.32 -5.67 -4.98
CA LYS A 34 16.64 -5.68 -5.60
C LYS A 34 17.57 -6.64 -4.87
N TYR A 35 18.00 -7.64 -5.61
CA TYR A 35 18.97 -8.61 -5.14
C TYR A 35 20.39 -8.11 -5.42
N LEU A 36 21.26 -8.12 -4.40
CA LEU A 36 22.65 -7.68 -4.48
C LEU A 36 23.59 -8.89 -4.42
N GLY A 37 23.47 -9.79 -5.39
CA GLY A 37 24.02 -11.16 -5.39
C GLY A 37 25.51 -11.34 -5.64
N ASP A 38 26.29 -10.26 -5.62
CA ASP A 38 27.72 -10.33 -5.99
C ASP A 38 28.62 -10.72 -4.80
N ALA A 39 28.08 -10.71 -3.57
CA ALA A 39 28.80 -11.05 -2.36
C ALA A 39 27.87 -11.27 -1.16
N LYS A 40 28.41 -11.90 -0.11
CA LYS A 40 27.74 -12.13 1.17
C LYS A 40 28.21 -11.14 2.21
N PHE A 41 27.29 -10.63 3.01
CA PHE A 41 27.54 -9.57 3.98
C PHE A 41 26.97 -9.90 5.34
N THR A 42 27.53 -9.29 6.38
CA THR A 42 26.90 -9.28 7.71
C THR A 42 25.56 -8.56 7.67
N TYR A 43 24.71 -8.77 8.68
CA TYR A 43 23.40 -8.13 8.71
C TYR A 43 23.48 -6.60 8.61
N SER A 44 24.35 -5.97 9.41
CA SER A 44 24.52 -4.51 9.42
C SER A 44 25.05 -3.96 8.09
N GLU A 45 25.92 -4.71 7.43
CA GLU A 45 26.40 -4.39 6.08
C GLU A 45 25.32 -4.53 5.01
N ALA A 46 24.43 -5.52 5.16
CA ALA A 46 23.30 -5.73 4.26
C ALA A 46 22.23 -4.62 4.41
N VAL A 47 21.90 -4.23 5.65
CA VAL A 47 21.07 -3.05 5.96
C VAL A 47 21.66 -1.81 5.29
N SER A 48 22.94 -1.52 5.55
CA SER A 48 23.62 -0.34 5.00
C SER A 48 23.58 -0.31 3.47
N ARG A 49 23.72 -1.46 2.80
CA ARG A 49 23.64 -1.56 1.35
C ARG A 49 22.25 -1.25 0.83
N CYS A 50 21.20 -1.82 1.42
CA CYS A 50 19.84 -1.50 1.02
C CYS A 50 19.50 -0.02 1.24
N SER A 51 19.91 0.55 2.36
CA SER A 51 19.75 1.99 2.63
C SER A 51 20.46 2.86 1.59
N SER A 52 21.67 2.47 1.16
CA SER A 52 22.45 3.24 0.18
C SER A 52 21.80 3.34 -1.21
N ILE A 53 20.87 2.44 -1.53
CA ILE A 53 20.13 2.42 -2.80
C ILE A 53 18.67 2.87 -2.65
N GLY A 54 18.31 3.43 -1.50
CA GLY A 54 16.98 3.98 -1.22
C GLY A 54 15.93 2.94 -0.85
N GLY A 55 16.34 1.81 -0.25
CA GLY A 55 15.45 0.77 0.24
C GLY A 55 15.81 0.28 1.64
N THR A 56 15.15 -0.80 2.05
CA THR A 56 15.37 -1.54 3.31
C THR A 56 15.70 -2.99 2.98
N LEU A 57 16.16 -3.76 3.96
CA LEU A 57 16.14 -5.23 3.81
C LEU A 57 14.69 -5.69 3.63
N PHE A 58 14.51 -6.75 2.85
CA PHE A 58 13.18 -7.33 2.61
C PHE A 58 12.47 -7.76 3.90
N VAL A 59 11.24 -7.29 4.09
CA VAL A 59 10.35 -7.68 5.19
C VAL A 59 9.11 -8.38 4.60
N PRO A 60 8.89 -9.67 4.88
CA PRO A 60 7.68 -10.33 4.42
C PRO A 60 6.45 -9.79 5.15
N ASN A 61 5.48 -9.28 4.40
CA ASN A 61 4.23 -8.72 4.90
C ASN A 61 3.01 -9.62 4.60
N SER A 62 3.15 -10.63 3.75
CA SER A 62 2.09 -11.63 3.49
C SER A 62 2.63 -12.97 2.99
N ASN A 63 1.82 -14.02 3.08
CA ASN A 63 2.13 -15.33 2.50
C ASN A 63 2.36 -15.25 0.99
N ASP A 64 1.53 -14.50 0.27
CA ASP A 64 1.61 -14.38 -1.18
C ASP A 64 2.89 -13.67 -1.62
N GLU A 65 3.26 -12.61 -0.92
CA GLU A 65 4.52 -11.90 -1.15
C GLU A 65 5.72 -12.77 -0.84
N LEU A 66 5.78 -13.37 0.35
CA LEU A 66 6.88 -14.26 0.73
C LEU A 66 7.05 -15.39 -0.29
N HIS A 67 5.97 -16.05 -0.72
CA HIS A 67 6.04 -17.08 -1.74
C HIS A 67 6.45 -16.56 -3.12
N ALA A 68 5.98 -15.38 -3.53
CA ALA A 68 6.33 -14.81 -4.81
C ALA A 68 7.82 -14.43 -4.87
N VAL A 69 8.32 -13.77 -3.83
CA VAL A 69 9.71 -13.33 -3.70
C VAL A 69 10.64 -14.55 -3.59
N THR A 70 10.32 -15.52 -2.73
CA THR A 70 11.17 -16.71 -2.54
C THR A 70 11.20 -17.60 -3.79
N ARG A 71 10.13 -17.71 -4.58
CA ARG A 71 10.22 -18.47 -5.86
C ARG A 71 11.12 -17.81 -6.91
N ALA A 72 11.34 -16.50 -6.82
CA ALA A 72 12.11 -15.73 -7.78
C ALA A 72 13.62 -15.65 -7.48
N ARG A 73 14.13 -16.34 -6.43
CA ARG A 73 15.54 -16.24 -6.02
C ARG A 73 16.25 -17.59 -5.99
N ASN A 74 17.57 -17.50 -6.15
CA ASN A 74 18.51 -18.62 -6.10
C ASN A 74 18.56 -19.20 -4.66
N PRO A 75 18.97 -20.47 -4.44
CA PRO A 75 18.74 -21.19 -3.19
C PRO A 75 19.66 -20.77 -2.03
N TYR A 76 20.32 -19.60 -2.12
CA TYR A 76 21.19 -19.10 -1.06
C TYR A 76 20.37 -18.36 0.00
N PRO A 77 20.76 -18.48 1.29
CA PRO A 77 20.09 -17.77 2.36
C PRO A 77 20.35 -16.27 2.24
N TYR A 78 19.28 -15.49 2.34
CA TYR A 78 19.34 -14.04 2.34
C TYR A 78 18.75 -13.47 3.63
N TRP A 79 19.28 -12.31 4.03
CA TRP A 79 18.81 -11.57 5.19
C TRP A 79 17.35 -11.15 5.05
N VAL A 80 16.61 -11.27 6.14
CA VAL A 80 15.28 -10.70 6.33
C VAL A 80 15.43 -9.47 7.21
N GLY A 81 14.73 -8.39 6.89
CA GLY A 81 14.74 -7.11 7.60
C GLY A 81 14.06 -7.15 8.97
N CYS A 82 14.19 -8.25 9.71
CA CYS A 82 13.73 -8.37 11.09
C CYS A 82 14.86 -8.93 11.95
N THR A 83 14.93 -8.51 13.20
CA THR A 83 15.87 -9.02 14.22
C THR A 83 15.11 -9.71 15.34
N TYR A 84 15.83 -10.26 16.30
CA TYR A 84 15.24 -10.80 17.54
C TYR A 84 15.69 -9.98 18.74
N GLU A 85 14.73 -9.40 19.45
CA GLU A 85 14.95 -8.65 20.67
C GLU A 85 14.71 -9.54 21.89
N ALA A 86 15.79 -10.01 22.52
CA ALA A 86 15.72 -11.05 23.55
C ALA A 86 15.01 -10.60 24.84
N MET A 87 15.10 -9.33 25.20
CA MET A 87 14.47 -8.81 26.43
C MET A 87 12.94 -8.78 26.32
N GLU A 88 12.43 -8.46 25.13
CA GLU A 88 11.00 -8.37 24.85
C GLU A 88 10.43 -9.68 24.31
N GLY A 89 11.28 -10.55 23.77
CA GLY A 89 10.88 -11.76 23.06
C GLY A 89 10.21 -11.46 21.72
N THR A 90 10.50 -10.31 21.13
CA THR A 90 9.84 -9.79 19.92
C THR A 90 10.75 -9.85 18.69
N PHE A 91 10.15 -9.63 17.53
CA PHE A 91 10.84 -9.60 16.24
C PHE A 91 10.49 -8.32 15.48
N PRO A 92 11.04 -7.16 15.89
CA PRO A 92 10.82 -5.91 15.18
C PRO A 92 11.45 -5.95 13.78
N CYS A 93 10.84 -5.25 12.83
CA CYS A 93 11.27 -5.20 11.44
C CYS A 93 11.55 -3.76 10.97
N GLU A 94 12.37 -3.64 9.93
CA GLU A 94 12.85 -2.38 9.34
C GLU A 94 11.73 -1.48 8.80
N ASP A 95 10.57 -2.04 8.45
CA ASP A 95 9.39 -1.31 7.98
C ASP A 95 8.47 -0.83 9.12
N GLY A 96 8.84 -1.10 10.38
CA GLY A 96 8.08 -0.76 11.59
C GLY A 96 7.05 -1.82 11.98
N THR A 97 6.94 -2.92 11.23
CA THR A 97 6.09 -4.06 11.61
C THR A 97 6.78 -4.95 12.64
N GLN A 98 6.02 -5.93 13.14
CA GLN A 98 6.52 -6.96 14.06
C GLN A 98 6.17 -8.34 13.52
N LEU A 99 7.19 -9.16 13.29
CA LEU A 99 7.02 -10.53 12.82
C LEU A 99 6.38 -11.39 13.92
N ASP A 100 5.30 -12.07 13.57
CA ASP A 100 4.59 -12.96 14.51
C ASP A 100 5.43 -14.20 14.84
N VAL A 101 5.62 -14.43 16.14
CA VAL A 101 6.29 -15.60 16.70
C VAL A 101 5.61 -16.92 16.30
N ASN A 102 4.31 -16.88 16.02
CA ASN A 102 3.49 -18.02 15.61
C ASN A 102 3.30 -18.12 14.09
N SER A 103 3.97 -17.28 13.30
CA SER A 103 3.87 -17.30 11.85
C SER A 103 4.22 -18.66 11.27
N THR A 104 3.51 -19.08 10.22
CA THR A 104 3.84 -20.30 9.46
C THR A 104 5.11 -20.15 8.62
N TRP A 105 5.74 -18.98 8.62
CA TRP A 105 6.98 -18.72 7.88
C TRP A 105 8.22 -19.31 8.52
N TRP A 106 8.17 -19.65 9.81
CA TRP A 106 9.28 -20.28 10.51
C TRP A 106 9.55 -21.67 9.96
N ALA A 107 10.83 -21.99 9.73
CA ALA A 107 11.20 -23.37 9.48
C ALA A 107 10.84 -24.24 10.70
N THR A 108 10.25 -25.41 10.48
CA THR A 108 9.61 -26.23 11.52
C THR A 108 10.49 -26.50 12.75
N SER A 109 11.80 -26.73 12.54
CA SER A 109 12.77 -27.00 13.62
C SER A 109 13.47 -25.76 14.18
N TRP A 110 13.11 -24.57 13.70
CA TRP A 110 13.75 -23.30 14.02
C TRP A 110 12.77 -22.24 14.54
N ALA A 111 11.50 -22.60 14.68
CA ALA A 111 10.48 -21.76 15.26
C ALA A 111 10.91 -21.25 16.66
N PRO A 112 10.54 -20.01 17.03
CA PRO A 112 10.98 -19.42 18.29
C PRO A 112 10.66 -20.25 19.53
N ASN A 113 9.53 -20.97 19.49
CA ASN A 113 9.04 -21.85 20.54
C ASN A 113 9.73 -23.23 20.62
N THR A 114 10.41 -23.69 19.56
CA THR A 114 11.11 -25.00 19.55
C THR A 114 12.58 -24.88 19.90
N ARG A 115 13.20 -23.73 19.65
CA ARG A 115 14.58 -23.44 20.03
C ARG A 115 14.70 -22.03 20.60
N PRO A 116 14.64 -21.85 21.94
CA PRO A 116 14.88 -20.56 22.54
C PRO A 116 16.30 -20.09 22.15
N PRO A 117 16.48 -18.81 21.81
CA PRO A 117 17.74 -18.31 21.30
C PRO A 117 18.82 -18.33 22.39
N ASN A 118 19.98 -18.91 22.07
CA ASN A 118 21.12 -18.99 22.97
C ASN A 118 21.84 -17.63 23.16
N THR A 119 21.45 -16.59 22.41
CA THR A 119 22.15 -15.30 22.39
C THR A 119 21.20 -14.13 22.24
N THR A 120 21.53 -13.02 22.91
CA THR A 120 20.79 -11.76 22.90
C THR A 120 20.81 -11.02 21.56
N ASN A 121 21.70 -11.38 20.63
CA ASN A 121 21.83 -10.73 19.33
C ASN A 121 21.63 -11.75 18.19
N SER A 122 20.38 -11.91 17.75
CA SER A 122 20.03 -12.82 16.65
C SER A 122 19.33 -12.07 15.51
N CYS A 123 19.71 -12.39 14.28
CA CYS A 123 19.15 -11.89 13.04
C CYS A 123 18.48 -13.04 12.28
N LEU A 124 17.75 -12.72 11.20
CA LEU A 124 16.93 -13.70 10.51
C LEU A 124 17.39 -13.92 9.06
N PHE A 125 17.52 -15.19 8.68
CA PHE A 125 17.57 -15.58 7.27
C PHE A 125 16.24 -16.17 6.83
N TYR A 126 15.93 -16.01 5.55
CA TYR A 126 15.13 -17.00 4.85
C TYR A 126 16.07 -18.09 4.30
N SER A 127 15.83 -19.35 4.66
CA SER A 127 16.63 -20.49 4.19
C SER A 127 15.80 -21.40 3.29
N TYR A 128 16.22 -21.56 2.04
CA TYR A 128 15.61 -22.51 1.10
C TYR A 128 15.71 -23.96 1.57
N ASN A 129 16.85 -24.35 2.14
CA ASN A 129 17.07 -25.72 2.62
C ASN A 129 16.10 -26.11 3.74
N TYR A 130 15.60 -25.13 4.50
CA TYR A 130 14.64 -25.35 5.57
C TYR A 130 13.24 -24.85 5.22
N SER A 131 13.04 -24.35 3.99
CA SER A 131 11.81 -23.76 3.49
C SER A 131 11.18 -22.74 4.44
N GLY A 132 12.00 -21.90 5.08
CA GLY A 132 11.48 -20.96 6.08
C GLY A 132 12.52 -20.08 6.75
N LEU A 133 12.01 -19.24 7.65
CA LEU A 133 12.79 -18.32 8.47
C LEU A 133 13.57 -19.08 9.54
N VAL A 134 14.83 -18.69 9.72
CA VAL A 134 15.73 -19.24 10.73
C VAL A 134 16.44 -18.11 11.48
N LYS A 135 16.57 -18.27 12.81
CA LYS A 135 17.37 -17.39 13.66
C LYS A 135 18.86 -17.74 13.53
N VAL A 136 19.70 -16.74 13.31
CA VAL A 136 21.15 -16.88 13.14
C VAL A 136 21.89 -15.73 13.84
N HIS A 137 23.20 -15.87 14.00
CA HIS A 137 24.00 -14.76 14.51
C HIS A 137 24.18 -13.67 13.44
N CYS A 138 24.02 -12.41 13.84
CA CYS A 138 24.08 -11.25 12.94
C CYS A 138 25.44 -11.02 12.26
N HIS A 139 26.52 -11.61 12.81
CA HIS A 139 27.88 -11.53 12.26
C HIS A 139 28.19 -12.59 11.20
N LEU A 140 27.29 -13.56 10.97
CA LEU A 140 27.41 -14.45 9.81
C LEU A 140 27.27 -13.64 8.52
N THR A 141 27.67 -14.20 7.39
CA THR A 141 27.50 -13.55 6.10
C THR A 141 26.40 -14.23 5.29
N GLY A 142 25.48 -13.45 4.73
CA GLY A 142 24.41 -13.93 3.85
C GLY A 142 24.17 -13.01 2.67
N GLU A 143 23.35 -13.48 1.73
CA GLU A 143 22.96 -12.70 0.57
C GLU A 143 22.06 -11.52 0.98
N THR A 144 22.02 -10.48 0.13
CA THR A 144 21.24 -9.27 0.41
C THR A 144 20.08 -9.15 -0.57
N LEU A 145 18.87 -9.14 -0.02
CA LEU A 145 17.64 -8.83 -0.75
C LEU A 145 17.04 -7.55 -0.17
N CYS A 146 17.00 -6.51 -0.98
CA CYS A 146 16.41 -5.24 -0.61
C CYS A 146 14.97 -5.14 -1.12
N GLU A 147 14.16 -4.39 -0.40
CA GLU A 147 12.85 -3.92 -0.85
C GLU A 147 12.80 -2.39 -0.89
N ALA A 148 11.97 -1.86 -1.76
CA ALA A 148 11.65 -0.44 -1.81
C ALA A 148 10.14 -0.28 -1.93
N LYS A 149 9.65 0.84 -1.40
CA LYS A 149 8.27 1.23 -1.66
C LYS A 149 8.12 1.46 -3.17
N PRO A 150 7.10 0.90 -3.83
CA PRO A 150 6.75 1.27 -5.19
C PRO A 150 6.76 2.78 -5.32
N LYS A 151 7.27 3.30 -6.43
CA LYS A 151 6.98 4.70 -6.75
C LYS A 151 5.47 4.72 -6.93
N THR A 152 4.78 5.34 -5.99
CA THR A 152 3.53 5.97 -6.34
C THR A 152 3.92 6.91 -7.46
N THR A 153 3.51 6.61 -8.70
CA THR A 153 3.35 7.70 -9.65
C THR A 153 2.59 8.77 -8.89
N PRO A 154 3.05 10.03 -8.87
CA PRO A 154 2.17 11.13 -8.50
C PRO A 154 0.91 10.84 -9.28
N ASN A 155 -0.16 10.51 -8.56
CA ASN A 155 -1.34 9.97 -9.18
C ASN A 155 -1.85 11.14 -10.01
N LYS A 156 -1.53 11.18 -11.31
CA LYS A 156 -2.03 12.19 -12.25
C LYS A 156 -3.55 12.03 -12.47
N SER A 157 -4.20 11.24 -11.60
CA SER A 157 -5.62 10.95 -11.52
C SER A 157 -6.19 11.09 -10.09
N ALA A 158 -5.42 11.54 -9.08
CA ALA A 158 -6.03 12.05 -7.85
C ALA A 158 -6.23 13.55 -8.02
N GLY A 159 -7.33 13.93 -8.66
CA GLY A 159 -7.93 15.21 -8.31
C GLY A 159 -8.21 15.13 -6.81
N PHE A 160 -7.43 15.85 -5.99
CA PHE A 160 -7.64 15.84 -4.56
C PHE A 160 -8.93 16.60 -4.34
N PHE A 161 -9.98 15.94 -3.88
CA PHE A 161 -11.16 16.66 -3.41
C PHE A 161 -10.88 17.17 -1.99
N SER A 162 -10.95 18.48 -1.78
CA SER A 162 -10.90 19.08 -0.44
C SER A 162 -12.20 19.75 -0.07
N ILE A 163 -12.45 19.85 1.23
CA ILE A 163 -13.55 20.65 1.75
C ILE A 163 -13.25 22.11 1.42
N ALA A 164 -14.17 22.75 0.70
CA ALA A 164 -14.03 24.17 0.38
C ALA A 164 -14.09 25.03 1.65
N LYS A 165 -13.47 26.20 1.58
CA LYS A 165 -13.43 27.16 2.68
C LYS A 165 -14.20 28.42 2.32
N ASP A 166 -14.75 29.10 3.32
CA ASP A 166 -15.28 30.45 3.15
C ASP A 166 -14.15 31.48 2.97
N ASN A 167 -14.53 32.76 2.82
CA ASN A 167 -13.57 33.85 2.60
C ASN A 167 -12.65 34.07 3.83
N ASP A 168 -13.04 33.59 5.01
CA ASP A 168 -12.26 33.64 6.24
C ASP A 168 -11.42 32.37 6.46
N GLY A 169 -11.41 31.44 5.49
CA GLY A 169 -10.67 30.19 5.54
C GLY A 169 -11.34 29.09 6.39
N ARG A 170 -12.59 29.27 6.82
CA ARG A 170 -13.31 28.27 7.63
C ARG A 170 -13.93 27.20 6.73
N PRO A 171 -13.91 25.91 7.13
CA PRO A 171 -14.52 24.83 6.36
C PRO A 171 -16.02 25.06 6.14
N LEU A 172 -16.47 24.88 4.91
CA LEU A 172 -17.88 25.06 4.52
C LEU A 172 -18.71 23.81 4.86
N ILE A 173 -18.84 23.52 6.15
CA ILE A 173 -19.57 22.35 6.66
C ILE A 173 -21.07 22.63 6.64
N GLY A 174 -21.88 21.62 6.27
CA GLY A 174 -23.35 21.72 6.28
C GLY A 174 -23.92 22.61 5.17
N HIS A 175 -23.16 22.86 4.10
CA HIS A 175 -23.62 23.62 2.95
C HIS A 175 -23.34 22.86 1.66
N CYS A 176 -24.27 22.99 0.72
CA CYS A 176 -24.23 22.39 -0.60
C CYS A 176 -24.30 23.48 -1.66
N LEU A 177 -23.61 23.27 -2.78
CA LEU A 177 -23.79 24.10 -3.97
C LEU A 177 -25.15 23.76 -4.61
N THR A 178 -25.94 24.77 -4.95
CA THR A 178 -27.25 24.63 -5.61
C THR A 178 -27.23 25.26 -7.00
N ASP A 179 -28.18 24.87 -7.85
CA ASP A 179 -28.39 25.38 -9.22
C ASP A 179 -27.24 25.14 -10.22
N HIS A 180 -26.21 24.41 -9.79
CA HIS A 180 -25.04 23.99 -10.57
C HIS A 180 -24.82 22.48 -10.50
N VAL A 181 -25.89 21.69 -10.37
CA VAL A 181 -25.81 20.23 -10.36
C VAL A 181 -26.00 19.72 -11.79
N ILE A 182 -24.96 19.15 -12.39
CA ILE A 182 -25.03 18.50 -13.71
C ILE A 182 -25.52 17.06 -13.64
N LYS A 183 -25.26 16.35 -12.54
CA LYS A 183 -25.64 14.94 -12.42
C LYS A 183 -25.80 14.52 -10.98
N THR A 184 -26.83 13.73 -10.69
CA THR A 184 -27.02 13.10 -9.38
C THR A 184 -26.86 11.59 -9.52
N VAL A 185 -25.98 11.00 -8.70
CA VAL A 185 -25.68 9.56 -8.71
C VAL A 185 -25.69 8.98 -7.29
N PRO A 186 -26.08 7.71 -7.10
CA PRO A 186 -25.90 7.04 -5.82
C PRO A 186 -24.41 6.79 -5.57
N ALA A 187 -23.92 7.15 -4.39
CA ALA A 187 -22.54 6.90 -3.97
C ALA A 187 -22.50 6.52 -2.50
N LYS A 188 -22.08 5.30 -2.18
CA LYS A 188 -22.00 4.81 -0.79
C LYS A 188 -20.96 5.54 0.07
N THR A 189 -20.01 6.21 -0.56
CA THR A 189 -18.92 6.92 0.13
C THR A 189 -18.58 8.20 -0.60
N LYS A 190 -18.01 9.16 0.14
CA LYS A 190 -17.45 10.40 -0.41
C LYS A 190 -16.38 10.14 -1.47
N LEU A 191 -15.55 9.10 -1.25
CA LEU A 191 -14.52 8.69 -2.22
C LEU A 191 -15.13 8.21 -3.53
N ARG A 192 -16.23 7.44 -3.47
CA ARG A 192 -16.94 7.03 -4.69
C ARG A 192 -17.56 8.24 -5.40
N CYS A 193 -18.15 9.16 -4.65
CA CYS A 193 -18.72 10.39 -5.20
C CYS A 193 -17.67 11.23 -5.96
N ALA A 194 -16.49 11.41 -5.36
CA ALA A 194 -15.35 12.06 -6.01
C ALA A 194 -14.90 11.33 -7.29
N ALA A 195 -14.85 10.00 -7.26
CA ALA A 195 -14.49 9.20 -8.43
C ALA A 195 -15.50 9.37 -9.58
N GLU A 196 -16.81 9.45 -9.29
CA GLU A 196 -17.83 9.73 -10.30
C GLU A 196 -17.61 11.11 -10.95
N CYS A 197 -17.26 12.13 -10.17
CA CYS A 197 -16.92 13.46 -10.70
C CYS A 197 -15.69 13.44 -11.63
N ILE A 198 -14.62 12.74 -11.26
CA ILE A 198 -13.39 12.63 -12.07
C ILE A 198 -13.69 12.03 -13.45
N HIS A 199 -14.69 11.15 -13.54
CA HIS A 199 -15.10 10.51 -14.79
C HIS A 199 -16.23 11.24 -15.53
N GLU A 200 -16.78 12.32 -14.97
CA GLU A 200 -17.85 13.10 -15.57
C GLU A 200 -17.31 14.36 -16.24
N ALA A 201 -17.59 14.51 -17.52
CA ALA A 201 -17.09 15.65 -18.29
C ALA A 201 -17.69 16.96 -17.74
N GLY A 202 -16.82 17.91 -17.39
CA GLY A 202 -17.24 19.21 -16.86
C GLY A 202 -17.49 19.24 -15.35
N CYS A 203 -17.40 18.11 -14.64
CA CYS A 203 -17.51 18.12 -13.19
C CYS A 203 -16.25 18.75 -12.54
N LYS A 204 -16.47 19.73 -11.65
CA LYS A 204 -15.44 20.46 -10.90
C LYS A 204 -15.56 20.29 -9.39
N SER A 205 -16.76 20.02 -8.87
CA SER A 205 -17.00 19.83 -7.44
C SER A 205 -18.17 18.87 -7.18
N ILE A 206 -18.35 18.46 -5.93
CA ILE A 206 -19.40 17.52 -5.51
C ILE A 206 -20.13 17.99 -4.26
N ASN A 207 -21.43 17.69 -4.17
CA ASN A 207 -22.14 17.59 -2.90
C ASN A 207 -22.28 16.12 -2.51
N TYR A 208 -22.02 15.78 -1.25
CA TYR A 208 -22.32 14.48 -0.69
C TYR A 208 -23.39 14.60 0.40
N LYS A 209 -24.52 13.89 0.19
CA LYS A 209 -25.69 13.86 1.07
C LYS A 209 -26.05 12.40 1.35
N ASP A 210 -25.45 11.82 2.40
CA ASP A 210 -25.72 10.48 2.92
C ASP A 210 -26.13 9.42 1.86
N GLY A 211 -25.18 9.00 1.03
CA GLY A 211 -25.43 8.00 -0.01
C GLY A 211 -25.79 8.58 -1.39
N VAL A 212 -26.06 9.88 -1.47
CA VAL A 212 -26.33 10.61 -2.72
C VAL A 212 -25.17 11.56 -3.04
N CYS A 213 -24.73 11.53 -4.28
CA CYS A 213 -23.69 12.38 -4.83
C CYS A 213 -24.27 13.29 -5.91
N GLU A 214 -24.08 14.59 -5.78
CA GLU A 214 -24.41 15.56 -6.82
C GLU A 214 -23.09 16.11 -7.38
N LEU A 215 -22.90 15.95 -8.69
CA LEU A 215 -21.76 16.43 -9.45
C LEU A 215 -22.08 17.84 -9.94
N ASN A 216 -21.13 18.76 -9.78
CA ASN A 216 -21.32 20.16 -10.11
C ASN A 216 -20.27 20.66 -11.10
N GLU A 217 -20.67 21.55 -12.00
CA GLU A 217 -19.79 22.17 -13.01
C GLU A 217 -19.06 23.42 -12.53
N GLU A 218 -19.24 23.82 -11.27
CA GLU A 218 -18.61 25.01 -10.67
C GLU A 218 -17.85 24.70 -9.38
N THR A 219 -17.05 25.66 -8.93
CA THR A 219 -16.22 25.62 -7.70
C THR A 219 -16.66 26.71 -6.74
N ARG A 220 -16.22 26.67 -5.46
CA ARG A 220 -16.54 27.73 -4.50
C ARG A 220 -16.04 29.10 -4.95
N ALA A 221 -14.92 29.13 -5.67
CA ALA A 221 -14.31 30.36 -6.16
C ALA A 221 -15.03 30.95 -7.39
N SER A 222 -15.77 30.15 -8.16
CA SER A 222 -16.40 30.59 -9.41
C SER A 222 -17.86 31.05 -9.28
N VAL A 223 -18.47 30.89 -8.10
CA VAL A 223 -19.88 31.29 -7.85
C VAL A 223 -20.02 32.16 -6.60
N LEU A 224 -21.15 32.87 -6.53
CA LEU A 224 -21.52 33.68 -5.37
C LEU A 224 -21.88 32.79 -4.17
N SER A 225 -21.65 33.30 -2.96
CA SER A 225 -22.01 32.60 -1.70
C SER A 225 -23.51 32.33 -1.58
N SER A 226 -24.36 33.07 -2.30
CA SER A 226 -25.81 32.84 -2.35
C SER A 226 -26.21 31.50 -2.96
N TYR A 227 -25.33 30.86 -3.73
CA TYR A 227 -25.54 29.52 -4.29
C TYR A 227 -25.17 28.40 -3.33
N PHE A 228 -24.75 28.72 -2.10
CA PHE A 228 -24.50 27.74 -1.06
C PHE A 228 -25.64 27.73 -0.05
N SER A 229 -26.48 26.71 -0.15
CA SER A 229 -27.61 26.52 0.77
C SER A 229 -27.22 25.64 1.95
N GLN A 230 -27.65 26.04 3.15
CA GLN A 230 -27.45 25.25 4.35
C GLN A 230 -28.34 23.99 4.29
N TYR A 231 -27.72 22.82 4.46
CA TYR A 231 -28.40 21.53 4.50
C TYR A 231 -27.69 20.62 5.49
N ASP A 232 -28.43 20.17 6.50
CA ASP A 232 -27.86 19.32 7.56
C ASP A 232 -27.37 17.98 6.97
N GLY A 233 -26.15 17.58 7.35
CA GLY A 233 -25.49 16.41 6.77
C GLY A 233 -24.91 16.56 5.36
N CYS A 234 -25.01 17.75 4.72
CA CYS A 234 -24.33 17.99 3.46
C CYS A 234 -22.82 18.26 3.65
N SER A 235 -22.00 17.70 2.76
CA SER A 235 -20.59 18.07 2.61
C SER A 235 -20.27 18.42 1.16
N TYR A 236 -19.77 19.64 0.93
CA TYR A 236 -19.26 20.10 -0.36
C TYR A 236 -17.75 19.88 -0.48
N TYR A 237 -17.29 19.38 -1.64
CA TYR A 237 -15.87 19.21 -1.95
C TYR A 237 -15.54 19.67 -3.37
N GLU A 238 -14.37 20.25 -3.58
CA GLU A 238 -13.89 20.68 -4.90
C GLU A 238 -12.52 20.08 -5.22
N LEU A 239 -12.27 19.89 -6.52
CA LEU A 239 -10.97 19.45 -7.05
C LEU A 239 -9.90 20.52 -6.77
N ILE A 240 -8.77 20.10 -6.22
CA ILE A 240 -7.54 20.91 -6.04
C ILE A 240 -6.53 20.58 -7.13
#